data_AF-Q2V3P0-F1
#
_entry.id   AF-Q2V3P0-F1
#
_cell.length_a   1.000
_cell.length_b   1.000
_cell.length_c   1.000
_cell.angle_alpha   90.00
_cell.angle_beta   90.00
_cell.angle_gamma   90.00
#
_symmetry.space_group_name_H-M   'P 1'
#
loop_
_entity.id
_entity.type
_entity.pdbx_description
1 polymer ?
#
loop_
_entity_poly.entity_id
_entity_poly.type
_entity_poly.pdbx_seq_one_letter_code
_entity_poly.pdbx_strand_id
1 'polypeptide(L)'
;MASITNSHYILLFLIFFTFIVFTLALDLSNVAAEAPDGLLPLSKKHVLIRNTVQNGQVLNIHCKSSEDDLGHIRLKHGDTWGFRFRVNMALTTRFRCHFWWYARDHLGHYSYWFDIFTVYRDDNPFGKYPICDECVWNMYELSENFICRINRDQSGWCFKMDREN
;
A
#
# COMPACT_ATOMS: atom_id res chain seq x y z
N MET A 1 -22.02 45.03 35.59
CA MET A 1 -21.91 43.61 36.02
C MET A 1 -22.44 42.60 34.99
N ALA A 2 -23.43 42.92 34.14
CA ALA A 2 -23.99 41.96 33.15
C ALA A 2 -23.06 41.54 31.98
N SER A 3 -22.07 42.34 31.60
CA SER A 3 -21.13 41.99 30.52
C SER A 3 -20.16 40.86 30.92
N ILE A 4 -19.71 40.88 32.18
CA ILE A 4 -18.79 39.87 32.74
C ILE A 4 -19.48 38.50 32.81
N THR A 5 -20.76 38.45 33.22
CA THR A 5 -21.51 37.19 33.30
C THR A 5 -21.68 36.51 31.93
N ASN A 6 -22.00 37.26 30.87
CA ASN A 6 -22.12 36.69 29.52
C ASN A 6 -20.78 36.14 28.99
N SER A 7 -19.69 36.85 29.25
CA SER A 7 -18.34 36.39 28.87
C SER A 7 -17.96 35.08 29.56
N HIS A 8 -18.26 34.94 30.86
CA HIS A 8 -18.02 33.68 31.59
C HIS A 8 -18.85 32.51 31.06
N TYR A 9 -20.13 32.71 30.72
CA TYR A 9 -20.95 31.64 30.14
C TYR A 9 -20.42 31.18 28.77
N ILE A 10 -19.98 32.12 27.93
CA ILE A 10 -19.38 31.78 26.63
C ILE A 10 -18.09 30.99 26.83
N LEU A 11 -17.20 31.43 27.73
CA LEU A 11 -15.95 30.72 28.01
C LEU A 11 -16.20 29.30 28.55
N LEU A 12 -17.15 29.15 29.49
CA LEU A 12 -17.52 27.84 30.02
C LEU A 12 -18.12 26.93 28.94
N PHE A 13 -18.95 27.48 28.05
CA PHE A 13 -19.51 26.74 26.91
C PHE A 13 -18.41 26.26 25.95
N LEU A 14 -17.43 27.12 25.64
CA LEU A 14 -16.30 26.75 24.79
C LEU A 14 -15.44 25.66 25.44
N ILE A 15 -15.11 25.79 26.73
CA ILE A 15 -14.38 24.77 27.48
C ILE A 15 -15.15 23.45 27.48
N PHE A 16 -16.45 23.47 27.79
CA PHE A 16 -17.29 22.29 27.77
C PHE A 16 -17.36 21.63 26.39
N PHE A 17 -17.51 22.41 25.33
CA PHE A 17 -17.48 21.92 23.96
C PHE A 17 -16.14 21.27 23.62
N THR A 18 -15.01 21.88 24.01
CA THR A 18 -13.68 21.29 23.81
C THR A 18 -13.49 19.99 24.61
N PHE A 19 -14.02 19.91 25.83
CA PHE A 19 -13.99 18.68 26.63
C PHE A 19 -14.81 17.57 25.97
N ILE A 20 -16.02 17.89 25.47
CA ILE A 20 -16.84 16.95 24.70
C ILE A 20 -16.08 16.46 23.48
N VAL A 21 -15.54 17.37 22.66
CA VAL A 21 -14.77 16.99 21.46
C VAL A 21 -13.55 16.12 21.82
N PHE A 22 -12.86 16.43 22.92
CA PHE A 22 -11.73 15.63 23.40
C PHE A 22 -12.17 14.25 23.88
N THR A 23 -13.27 14.13 24.63
CA THR A 23 -13.83 12.83 25.05
C THR A 23 -14.27 11.99 23.85
N LEU A 24 -14.96 12.59 22.87
CA LEU A 24 -15.33 11.92 21.62
C LEU A 24 -14.09 11.46 20.83
N ALA A 25 -13.04 12.27 20.79
CA ALA A 25 -11.79 11.91 20.13
C ALA A 25 -11.07 10.74 20.84
N LEU A 26 -11.08 10.73 22.18
CA LEU A 26 -10.56 9.62 22.98
C LEU A 26 -11.36 8.34 22.73
N ASP A 27 -12.70 8.40 22.76
CA ASP A 27 -13.56 7.26 22.47
C ASP A 27 -13.34 6.72 21.04
N LEU A 28 -13.22 7.61 20.05
CA LEU A 28 -12.91 7.23 18.66
C LEU A 28 -11.52 6.57 18.54
N SER A 29 -10.53 7.04 19.31
CA SER A 29 -9.20 6.44 19.32
C SER A 29 -9.19 5.04 19.94
N ASN A 30 -10.02 4.79 20.96
CA ASN A 30 -10.19 3.47 21.54
C ASN A 30 -10.87 2.51 20.55
N VAL A 31 -11.92 2.95 19.85
CA VAL A 31 -12.56 2.15 18.79
C VAL A 31 -11.60 1.83 17.65
N ALA A 32 -10.74 2.79 17.27
CA ALA A 32 -9.71 2.55 16.26
C ALA A 32 -8.65 1.54 16.74
N ALA A 33 -8.32 1.50 18.04
CA ALA A 33 -7.39 0.51 18.58
C ALA A 33 -7.96 -0.93 18.55
N GLU A 34 -9.29 -1.08 18.55
CA GLU A 34 -9.97 -2.37 18.46
C GLU A 34 -10.33 -2.78 17.02
N ALA A 35 -10.20 -1.88 16.05
CA ALA A 35 -10.53 -2.20 14.68
C ALA A 35 -9.61 -3.32 14.18
N PRO A 36 -10.15 -4.33 13.48
CA PRO A 36 -9.32 -5.38 12.89
C PRO A 36 -8.29 -4.73 11.97
N ASP A 37 -7.06 -5.25 12.02
CA ASP A 37 -5.99 -4.84 11.11
C ASP A 37 -6.56 -4.75 9.69
N GLY A 38 -6.16 -3.72 8.94
CA GLY A 38 -6.57 -3.54 7.55
C GLY A 38 -7.91 -2.89 7.27
N LEU A 39 -8.53 -2.20 8.24
CA LEU A 39 -9.51 -1.15 7.94
C LEU A 39 -9.11 0.22 8.52
N LEU A 40 -7.85 0.32 8.95
CA LEU A 40 -7.33 1.50 9.61
C LEU A 40 -6.83 2.51 8.57
N PRO A 41 -7.43 3.71 8.49
CA PRO A 41 -6.82 4.77 7.71
C PRO A 41 -5.42 5.05 8.27
N LEU A 42 -4.49 5.43 7.39
CA LEU A 42 -3.09 5.68 7.74
C LEU A 42 -2.30 4.43 8.17
N SER A 43 -2.82 3.21 7.92
CA SER A 43 -2.07 1.96 8.09
C SER A 43 -0.74 2.04 7.34
N LYS A 44 0.36 1.66 7.99
CA LYS A 44 1.70 1.72 7.39
C LYS A 44 1.91 0.48 6.53
N LYS A 45 2.42 0.69 5.31
CA LYS A 45 2.69 -0.39 4.37
C LYS A 45 4.11 -0.32 3.84
N HIS A 46 4.69 -1.49 3.59
CA HIS A 46 6.01 -1.68 3.02
C HIS A 46 5.92 -2.67 1.87
N VAL A 47 6.08 -2.20 0.64
CA VAL A 47 6.10 -3.06 -0.55
C VAL A 47 7.56 -3.36 -0.89
N LEU A 48 7.87 -4.65 -1.01
CA LEU A 48 9.18 -5.15 -1.43
C LEU A 48 9.01 -5.92 -2.74
N ILE A 49 9.80 -5.59 -3.76
CA ILE A 49 9.82 -6.25 -5.06
C ILE A 49 11.20 -6.86 -5.25
N ARG A 50 11.25 -8.16 -5.49
CA ARG A 50 12.47 -8.93 -5.75
C ARG A 50 12.55 -9.30 -7.21
N ASN A 51 13.66 -8.94 -7.85
CA ASN A 51 13.89 -9.37 -9.22
C ASN A 51 14.32 -10.85 -9.22
N THR A 52 13.39 -11.72 -9.59
CA THR A 52 13.58 -13.17 -9.70
C THR A 52 13.28 -13.66 -11.13
N VAL A 53 13.29 -12.76 -12.12
CA VAL A 53 13.10 -13.13 -13.54
C VAL A 53 14.15 -14.16 -13.96
N GLN A 54 13.73 -15.25 -14.58
CA GLN A 54 14.58 -16.42 -14.74
C GLN A 54 15.71 -16.23 -15.73
N ASN A 55 15.50 -15.37 -16.71
CA ASN A 55 16.51 -15.06 -17.71
C ASN A 55 17.67 -14.21 -17.16
N GLY A 56 17.65 -13.83 -15.88
CA GLY A 56 18.75 -13.11 -15.22
C GLY A 56 18.83 -11.62 -15.58
N GLN A 57 17.83 -11.09 -16.30
CA GLN A 57 17.85 -9.71 -16.79
C GLN A 57 17.52 -8.69 -15.71
N VAL A 58 17.88 -7.44 -15.99
CA VAL A 58 17.49 -6.29 -15.15
C VAL A 58 15.99 -6.06 -15.31
N LEU A 59 15.28 -6.05 -14.18
CA LEU A 59 13.87 -5.69 -14.11
C LEU A 59 13.77 -4.17 -13.99
N ASN A 60 13.10 -3.55 -14.95
CA ASN A 60 12.73 -2.14 -14.88
C ASN A 60 11.35 -2.01 -14.26
N ILE A 61 11.22 -1.06 -13.34
CA ILE A 61 10.01 -0.84 -12.56
C ILE A 61 9.68 0.65 -12.59
N HIS A 62 8.43 0.99 -12.88
CA HIS A 62 7.91 2.34 -12.65
C HIS A 62 6.56 2.24 -11.96
N CYS A 63 6.49 2.69 -10.72
CA CYS A 63 5.30 2.59 -9.87
C CYS A 63 4.70 3.95 -9.58
N LYS A 64 3.37 4.04 -9.62
CA LYS A 64 2.64 5.28 -9.38
C LYS A 64 1.32 5.03 -8.63
N SER A 65 0.96 5.97 -7.76
CA SER A 65 -0.36 6.11 -7.15
C SER A 65 -1.03 7.41 -7.64
N SER A 66 -2.20 7.74 -7.09
CA SER A 66 -2.84 9.04 -7.36
C SER A 66 -2.02 10.23 -6.87
N GLU A 67 -1.24 10.03 -5.81
CA GLU A 67 -0.53 11.11 -5.08
C GLU A 67 0.99 11.05 -5.29
N ASP A 68 1.55 9.86 -5.55
CA ASP A 68 2.98 9.63 -5.59
C ASP A 68 3.42 8.99 -6.91
N ASP A 69 4.52 9.48 -7.47
CA ASP A 69 5.26 8.82 -8.55
C ASP A 69 6.62 8.39 -8.01
N LEU A 70 6.90 7.08 -8.02
CA LEU A 70 8.13 6.52 -7.45
C LEU A 70 9.30 6.55 -8.44
N GLY A 71 9.06 7.00 -9.68
CA GLY A 71 10.06 7.07 -10.74
C GLY A 71 10.49 5.71 -11.28
N HIS A 72 11.48 5.74 -12.18
CA HIS A 72 12.01 4.56 -12.85
C HIS A 72 13.15 3.93 -12.04
N ILE A 73 13.01 2.66 -11.73
CA ILE A 73 13.97 1.85 -10.98
C ILE A 73 14.52 0.74 -11.87
N ARG A 74 15.84 0.52 -11.83
CA ARG A 74 16.53 -0.57 -12.51
C ARG A 74 17.05 -1.55 -11.47
N LEU A 75 16.41 -2.72 -11.37
CA LEU A 75 16.69 -3.72 -10.35
C LEU A 75 17.46 -4.89 -10.95
N LYS A 76 18.71 -5.12 -10.53
CA LYS A 76 19.50 -6.26 -11.05
C LYS A 76 18.89 -7.58 -10.57
N HIS A 77 19.21 -8.66 -11.28
CA HIS A 77 18.72 -9.98 -10.87
C HIS A 77 19.23 -10.35 -9.47
N GLY A 78 18.33 -10.85 -8.62
CA GLY A 78 18.61 -11.14 -7.21
C GLY A 78 18.44 -9.95 -6.25
N ASP A 79 18.43 -8.71 -6.77
CA ASP A 79 18.26 -7.52 -5.93
C ASP A 79 16.79 -7.34 -5.51
N THR A 80 16.63 -6.61 -4.40
CA THR A 80 15.33 -6.21 -3.85
C THR A 80 15.24 -4.69 -3.77
N TRP A 81 14.12 -4.13 -4.20
CA TRP A 81 13.79 -2.72 -3.99
C TRP A 81 12.42 -2.60 -3.33
N GLY A 82 12.18 -1.53 -2.60
CA GLY A 82 10.89 -1.31 -1.98
C GLY A 82 10.66 0.12 -1.54
N PHE A 83 9.42 0.37 -1.13
CA PHE A 83 8.96 1.68 -0.71
C PHE A 83 7.93 1.56 0.41
N ARG A 84 7.82 2.62 1.20
CA ARG A 84 6.90 2.71 2.33
C ARG A 84 5.92 3.83 2.11
N PHE A 85 4.68 3.62 2.52
CA PHE A 85 3.62 4.61 2.45
C PHE A 85 2.61 4.37 3.57
N ARG A 86 1.62 5.26 3.65
CA ARG A 86 0.43 5.09 4.50
C ARG A 86 -0.81 5.06 3.64
N VAL A 87 -1.75 4.19 3.98
CA VAL A 87 -3.06 4.18 3.32
C VAL A 87 -3.77 5.52 3.58
N ASN A 88 -4.37 6.09 2.56
CA ASN A 88 -5.08 7.36 2.67
C ASN A 88 -6.35 7.23 3.53
N MET A 89 -6.85 8.36 4.02
CA MET A 89 -8.05 8.38 4.89
C MET A 89 -9.29 7.79 4.21
N ALA A 90 -9.36 7.85 2.87
CA ALA A 90 -10.47 7.32 2.08
C ALA A 90 -10.39 5.80 1.85
N LEU A 91 -9.32 5.11 2.29
CA LEU A 91 -9.09 3.68 2.07
C LEU A 91 -9.12 3.29 0.57
N THR A 92 -8.60 4.16 -0.28
CA THR A 92 -8.56 3.99 -1.75
C THR A 92 -7.15 3.89 -2.32
N THR A 93 -6.11 3.90 -1.48
CA THR A 93 -4.72 3.84 -1.95
C THR A 93 -4.48 2.63 -2.87
N ARG A 94 -3.88 2.93 -4.02
CA ARG A 94 -3.50 1.95 -5.05
C ARG A 94 -2.17 2.37 -5.66
N PHE A 95 -1.25 1.42 -5.79
CA PHE A 95 -0.02 1.59 -6.55
C PHE A 95 -0.07 0.67 -7.77
N ARG A 96 -0.07 1.27 -8.96
CA ARG A 96 0.03 0.56 -10.24
C ARG A 96 1.46 0.69 -10.75
N CYS A 97 2.05 -0.43 -11.13
CA CYS A 97 3.42 -0.50 -11.60
C CYS A 97 3.50 -1.04 -13.02
N HIS A 98 4.40 -0.45 -13.79
CA HIS A 98 4.90 -0.97 -15.05
C HIS A 98 6.16 -1.78 -14.79
N PHE A 99 6.22 -2.98 -15.34
CA PHE A 99 7.33 -3.89 -15.26
C PHE A 99 7.78 -4.25 -16.66
N TRP A 100 9.07 -4.07 -16.96
CA TRP A 100 9.62 -4.53 -18.22
C TRP A 100 11.06 -5.01 -18.13
N TRP A 101 11.39 -6.01 -18.92
CA TRP A 101 12.73 -6.57 -19.02
C TRP A 101 12.95 -7.16 -20.41
N TYR A 102 14.21 -7.30 -20.80
CA TYR A 102 14.55 -7.90 -22.09
C TYR A 102 14.41 -9.41 -22.05
N ALA A 103 14.15 -10.01 -23.20
CA ALA A 103 14.35 -11.44 -23.38
C ALA A 103 15.85 -11.77 -23.29
N ARG A 104 16.18 -13.05 -23.08
CA ARG A 104 17.58 -13.51 -22.95
C ARG A 104 18.44 -13.17 -24.17
N ASP A 105 17.85 -13.18 -25.35
CA ASP A 105 18.50 -12.86 -26.63
C ASP A 105 18.58 -11.35 -26.91
N HIS A 106 17.98 -10.52 -26.06
CA HIS A 106 17.81 -9.08 -26.25
C HIS A 106 17.06 -8.66 -27.54
N LEU A 107 16.44 -9.61 -28.25
CA LEU A 107 15.66 -9.35 -29.45
C LEU A 107 14.18 -9.09 -29.12
N GLY A 108 13.72 -9.64 -28.00
CA GLY A 108 12.40 -9.37 -27.43
C GLY A 108 12.46 -8.57 -26.14
N HIS A 109 11.30 -8.09 -25.71
CA HIS A 109 11.10 -7.59 -24.36
C HIS A 109 9.73 -8.03 -23.85
N TYR A 110 9.63 -8.11 -22.54
CA TYR A 110 8.40 -8.36 -21.82
C TYR A 110 7.97 -7.06 -21.15
N SER A 111 6.69 -6.72 -21.27
CA SER A 111 6.14 -5.49 -20.73
C SER A 111 4.76 -5.73 -20.14
N TYR A 112 4.61 -5.40 -18.85
CA TYR A 112 3.43 -5.74 -18.07
C TYR A 112 3.05 -4.67 -17.06
N TRP A 113 1.75 -4.49 -16.86
CA TRP A 113 1.18 -3.66 -15.81
C TRP A 113 0.59 -4.52 -14.69
N PHE A 114 0.76 -4.08 -13.45
CA PHE A 114 0.17 -4.74 -12.30
C PHE A 114 -0.07 -3.78 -11.14
N ASP A 115 -1.16 -3.97 -10.40
CA ASP A 115 -1.38 -3.26 -9.15
C ASP A 115 -0.59 -3.94 -8.04
N ILE A 116 0.60 -3.42 -7.73
CA ILE A 116 1.47 -4.01 -6.71
C ILE A 116 0.87 -3.88 -5.30
N PHE A 117 -0.02 -2.90 -5.11
CA PHE A 117 -0.80 -2.74 -3.88
C PHE A 117 -2.19 -2.20 -4.19
N THR A 118 -3.21 -2.81 -3.58
CA THR A 118 -4.55 -2.22 -3.44
C THR A 118 -5.07 -2.46 -2.04
N VAL A 119 -5.75 -1.47 -1.45
CA VAL A 119 -6.42 -1.65 -0.15
C VAL A 119 -7.34 -2.88 -0.18
N TYR A 120 -8.17 -3.00 -1.22
CA TYR A 120 -9.11 -4.11 -1.36
C TYR A 120 -8.47 -5.52 -1.28
N ARG A 121 -7.25 -5.69 -1.81
CA ARG A 121 -6.54 -6.99 -1.85
C ARG A 121 -5.62 -7.19 -0.64
N ASP A 122 -4.89 -6.16 -0.26
CA ASP A 122 -3.70 -6.26 0.61
C ASP A 122 -3.91 -5.67 2.01
N ASP A 123 -4.98 -4.90 2.20
CA ASP A 123 -5.34 -4.25 3.45
C ASP A 123 -6.86 -4.33 3.64
N ASN A 124 -7.38 -5.56 3.69
CA ASN A 124 -8.79 -5.84 3.90
C ASN A 124 -8.95 -7.13 4.72
N PRO A 125 -9.41 -7.07 5.99
CA PRO A 125 -9.55 -8.26 6.85
C PRO A 125 -10.63 -9.23 6.37
N PHE A 126 -11.56 -8.76 5.54
CA PHE A 126 -12.61 -9.57 4.92
C PHE A 126 -12.23 -10.04 3.50
N GLY A 127 -11.02 -9.71 3.05
CA GLY A 127 -10.51 -10.06 1.75
C GLY A 127 -10.16 -11.55 1.63
N LYS A 128 -10.06 -12.02 0.39
CA LYS A 128 -9.60 -13.39 0.08
C LYS A 128 -8.18 -13.68 0.57
N TYR A 129 -7.35 -12.64 0.67
CA TYR A 129 -5.94 -12.73 1.01
C TYR A 129 -5.70 -12.04 2.36
N PRO A 130 -4.79 -12.56 3.20
CA PRO A 130 -4.46 -11.91 4.45
C PRO A 130 -3.84 -10.54 4.20
N ILE A 131 -3.99 -9.66 5.18
CA ILE A 131 -3.37 -8.34 5.18
C ILE A 131 -1.85 -8.50 5.18
N CYS A 132 -1.18 -7.63 4.42
CA CYS A 132 0.28 -7.51 4.48
C CYS A 132 0.65 -6.11 4.94
N ASP A 133 1.38 -6.01 6.05
CA ASP A 133 2.11 -4.79 6.41
C ASP A 133 3.42 -4.69 5.65
N GLU A 134 4.06 -5.86 5.43
CA GLU A 134 5.16 -6.05 4.52
C GLU A 134 4.73 -6.97 3.38
N CYS A 135 4.51 -6.40 2.20
CA CYS A 135 4.04 -7.11 1.02
C CYS A 135 5.25 -7.45 0.14
N VAL A 136 5.71 -8.70 0.20
CA VAL A 136 6.88 -9.17 -0.57
C VAL A 136 6.41 -9.78 -1.89
N TRP A 137 6.95 -9.29 -2.99
CA TRP A 137 6.61 -9.70 -4.36
C TRP A 137 7.82 -10.25 -5.09
N ASN A 138 7.66 -11.42 -5.69
CA ASN A 138 8.65 -12.05 -6.57
C ASN A 138 8.14 -12.06 -8.01
N MET A 139 8.99 -11.60 -8.93
CA MET A 139 8.74 -11.66 -10.37
C MET A 139 9.10 -13.04 -10.94
N TYR A 140 8.11 -13.87 -11.30
CA TYR A 140 8.35 -15.20 -11.85
C TYR A 140 8.03 -15.27 -13.34
N GLU A 141 8.98 -15.78 -14.14
CA GLU A 141 8.82 -15.93 -15.59
C GLU A 141 8.22 -17.30 -16.01
N LEU A 142 8.22 -18.31 -15.13
CA LEU A 142 7.96 -19.73 -15.47
C LEU A 142 6.61 -20.05 -16.10
N SER A 143 5.62 -19.20 -15.88
CA SER A 143 4.38 -19.20 -16.65
C SER A 143 4.19 -17.75 -17.05
N GLU A 144 4.37 -17.48 -18.34
CA GLU A 144 4.44 -16.15 -18.94
C GLU A 144 3.47 -15.18 -18.26
N ASN A 145 3.99 -14.15 -17.59
CA ASN A 145 3.26 -12.99 -17.04
C ASN A 145 2.69 -13.04 -15.61
N PHE A 146 3.23 -13.83 -14.69
CA PHE A 146 2.78 -13.83 -13.28
C PHE A 146 3.74 -13.11 -12.32
N ILE A 147 3.16 -12.51 -11.28
CA ILE A 147 3.88 -11.97 -10.12
C ILE A 147 3.27 -12.56 -8.84
N CYS A 148 4.10 -12.95 -7.87
CA CYS A 148 3.63 -13.67 -6.70
C CYS A 148 3.92 -12.92 -5.41
N ARG A 149 2.90 -12.80 -4.54
CA ARG A 149 3.04 -12.29 -3.17
C ARG A 149 3.44 -13.43 -2.26
N ILE A 150 4.63 -13.36 -1.67
CA ILE A 150 5.25 -14.44 -0.90
C ILE A 150 5.13 -14.17 0.60
N ASN A 151 4.71 -15.19 1.34
CA ASN A 151 4.64 -15.20 2.80
C ASN A 151 5.96 -15.64 3.42
N ARG A 152 6.08 -15.51 4.74
CA ARG A 152 7.28 -15.92 5.49
C ARG A 152 7.58 -17.42 5.38
N ASP A 153 6.56 -18.26 5.23
CA ASP A 153 6.67 -19.71 5.05
C ASP A 153 6.94 -20.12 3.59
N GLN A 154 7.21 -19.16 2.70
CA GLN A 154 7.40 -19.33 1.25
C GLN A 154 6.15 -19.76 0.48
N SER A 155 5.00 -19.94 1.14
CA SER A 155 3.71 -20.00 0.45
C SER A 155 3.40 -18.64 -0.18
N GLY A 156 2.42 -18.58 -1.06
CA GLY A 156 2.04 -17.30 -1.66
C GLY A 156 0.87 -17.40 -2.61
N TRP A 157 0.54 -16.24 -3.17
CA TRP A 157 -0.49 -16.11 -4.19
C TRP A 157 0.10 -15.46 -5.43
N CYS A 158 -0.10 -16.09 -6.57
CA CYS A 158 0.36 -15.58 -7.85
C CYS A 158 -0.80 -14.94 -8.61
N PHE A 159 -0.49 -13.82 -9.26
CA PHE A 159 -1.45 -13.01 -9.97
C PHE A 159 -0.96 -12.78 -11.38
N LYS A 160 -1.88 -12.87 -12.33
CA LYS A 160 -1.62 -12.55 -13.72
C LYS A 160 -1.42 -11.04 -13.85
N MET A 161 -0.38 -10.63 -14.56
CA MET A 161 -0.15 -9.24 -14.93
C MET A 161 -0.83 -8.92 -16.27
N ASP A 162 -1.21 -7.66 -16.45
CA ASP A 162 -1.79 -7.16 -17.70
C ASP A 162 -0.66 -6.94 -18.71
N ARG A 163 -0.79 -7.40 -19.95
CA ARG A 163 0.18 -7.07 -21.00
C ARG A 163 0.03 -5.60 -21.40
N GLU A 164 1.14 -4.91 -21.65
CA GLU A 164 1.09 -3.60 -22.30
C GLU A 164 0.63 -3.78 -23.76
N ASN A 165 -0.39 -3.01 -24.16
CA ASN A 165 -0.95 -3.04 -25.51
C ASN A 165 -0.08 -2.31 -26.52
#